data_AF-F2E4B7-F1
#
_entry.id   AF-F2E4B7-F1
#
_cell.length_a   1.000
_cell.length_b   1.000
_cell.length_c   1.000
_cell.angle_alpha   90.00
_cell.angle_beta   90.00
_cell.angle_gamma   90.00
#
_symmetry.space_group_name_H-M   'P 1'
#
loop_
_entity.id
_entity.type
_entity.pdbx_description
1 polymer ?
#
loop_
_entity_poly.entity_id
_entity_poly.type
_entity_poly.pdbx_seq_one_letter_code
_entity_poly.pdbx_strand_id
1 'polypeptide(L)'
;MALCGRLAALYPLIPSHRRARSGARPPRRELRRPGGSSWSIMSSGEERAGANGEGEGVLAAVMEQLAPEGVRALHARVEAEWDPVLQSACQTAAVRALWASAVRDPAAGVLAGERHLRGLHEKMRRDERAGAREVPGVMIAVRTLWFDARIEAAVASLGGAAQVVLLGAGMDARAYRLGCLKECAVFELDFADLLEMKSDILHESMSSGNHQKLTMMAKSLTRVPADIRDVDWMTKLQSCGYVSERNTIWVLEGILYYL
;
A
#
# COMPACT_ATOMS: atom_id res chain seq x y z
N MET A 1 -19.22 -17.23 -34.75
CA MET A 1 -18.77 -15.85 -35.03
C MET A 1 -17.88 -15.40 -33.89
N ALA A 2 -16.57 -15.55 -34.05
CA ALA A 2 -15.57 -15.10 -33.09
C ALA A 2 -15.28 -13.61 -33.31
N LEU A 3 -15.36 -12.78 -32.26
CA LEU A 3 -14.77 -11.45 -32.27
C LEU A 3 -13.70 -11.34 -31.19
N CYS A 4 -12.49 -11.10 -31.67
CA CYS A 4 -11.23 -10.99 -30.95
C CYS A 4 -11.11 -9.58 -30.33
N GLY A 5 -11.07 -9.49 -29.00
CA GLY A 5 -10.73 -8.28 -28.26
C GLY A 5 -9.21 -8.16 -28.11
N ARG A 6 -8.66 -7.01 -28.52
CA ARG A 6 -7.22 -6.74 -28.58
C ARG A 6 -6.64 -6.49 -27.18
N LEU A 7 -5.68 -7.31 -26.76
CA LEU A 7 -4.73 -6.95 -25.70
C LEU A 7 -3.78 -5.87 -26.23
N ALA A 8 -3.76 -4.70 -25.60
CA ALA A 8 -2.69 -3.72 -25.80
C ALA A 8 -1.65 -3.90 -24.69
N ALA A 9 -0.60 -4.67 -24.97
CA ALA A 9 0.60 -4.70 -24.15
C ALA A 9 1.51 -3.53 -24.56
N LEU A 10 1.65 -2.53 -23.70
CA LEU A 10 2.61 -1.44 -23.86
C LEU A 10 3.86 -1.74 -23.01
N TYR A 11 4.81 -2.46 -23.61
CA TYR A 11 6.20 -2.50 -23.16
C TYR A 11 7.08 -1.91 -24.27
N PRO A 12 7.91 -0.87 -24.01
CA PRO A 12 8.94 -0.49 -24.95
C PRO A 12 10.08 -1.51 -24.93
N LEU A 13 10.37 -2.07 -26.11
CA LEU A 13 11.47 -2.97 -26.40
C LEU A 13 12.82 -2.30 -26.11
N ILE A 14 13.62 -2.89 -25.23
CA ILE A 14 15.02 -2.53 -25.01
C ILE A 14 15.86 -3.18 -26.14
N PRO A 15 16.63 -2.42 -26.95
CA PRO A 15 17.49 -3.00 -27.96
C PRO A 15 18.65 -3.80 -27.34
N SER A 16 18.80 -5.05 -27.77
CA SER A 16 19.87 -5.95 -27.35
C SER A 16 21.19 -5.58 -28.04
N HIS A 17 22.10 -4.93 -27.31
CA HIS A 17 23.50 -4.81 -27.75
C HIS A 17 24.28 -6.07 -27.38
N ARG A 18 24.51 -6.95 -28.37
CA ARG A 18 25.62 -7.91 -28.34
C ARG A 18 26.93 -7.12 -28.26
N ARG A 19 27.71 -7.29 -27.19
CA ARG A 19 29.13 -6.92 -27.17
C ARG A 19 29.98 -8.17 -27.32
N ALA A 20 30.68 -8.23 -28.45
CA ALA A 20 31.79 -9.11 -28.69
C ALA A 20 32.91 -8.88 -27.67
N ARG A 21 33.54 -9.96 -27.23
CA ARG A 21 34.79 -9.94 -26.46
C ARG A 21 35.95 -9.58 -27.41
N SER A 22 36.64 -8.48 -27.17
CA SER A 22 38.04 -8.31 -27.55
C SER A 22 38.73 -7.36 -26.57
N GLY A 23 39.93 -7.75 -26.14
CA GLY A 23 40.71 -7.04 -25.14
C GLY A 23 41.48 -5.86 -25.71
N ALA A 24 41.46 -4.75 -24.98
CA ALA A 24 42.55 -3.79 -24.79
C ALA A 24 42.04 -2.65 -23.90
N ARG A 25 42.77 -2.31 -22.83
CA ARG A 25 42.45 -1.20 -21.91
C ARG A 25 43.02 0.10 -22.48
N PRO A 26 42.24 1.17 -22.71
CA PRO A 26 42.80 2.47 -23.08
C PRO A 26 43.25 3.26 -21.84
N PRO A 27 44.21 4.20 -21.97
CA PRO A 27 44.81 4.90 -20.84
C PRO A 27 43.85 5.95 -20.25
N ARG A 28 43.94 6.15 -18.93
CA ARG A 28 43.19 7.16 -18.18
C ARG A 28 43.65 8.57 -18.58
N ARG A 29 42.73 9.39 -19.08
CA ARG A 29 42.91 10.85 -19.22
C ARG A 29 42.32 11.54 -18.00
N GLU A 30 43.16 12.24 -17.25
CA GLU A 30 42.77 13.18 -16.20
C GLU A 30 42.00 14.36 -16.81
N LEU A 31 40.76 14.57 -16.35
CA LEU A 31 39.99 15.78 -16.60
C LEU A 31 40.33 16.80 -15.51
N ARG A 32 41.14 17.79 -15.87
CA ARG A 32 41.34 19.02 -15.08
C ARG A 32 39.99 19.74 -14.90
N ARG A 33 39.67 20.11 -13.65
CA ARG A 33 38.61 21.08 -13.33
C ARG A 33 39.20 22.49 -13.27
N PRO A 34 38.59 23.51 -13.91
CA PRO A 34 38.87 24.90 -13.58
C PRO A 34 37.87 25.44 -12.55
N GLY A 35 38.36 26.26 -11.62
CA GLY A 35 37.56 27.15 -10.78
C GLY A 35 37.30 26.65 -9.37
N GLY A 36 38.13 27.11 -8.43
CA GLY A 36 37.98 26.85 -7.00
C GLY A 36 37.00 27.81 -6.33
N SER A 37 36.23 27.26 -5.39
CA SER A 37 35.80 27.96 -4.19
C SER A 37 35.93 26.99 -3.04
N SER A 38 36.88 27.28 -2.15
CA SER A 38 37.20 26.51 -0.95
C SER A 38 36.00 26.48 -0.01
N TRP A 39 35.50 25.30 0.32
CA TRP A 39 34.66 25.09 1.50
C TRP A 39 35.42 24.15 2.42
N SER A 40 36.09 24.76 3.40
CA SER A 40 36.69 24.04 4.52
C SER A 40 35.59 23.35 5.31
N ILE A 41 35.69 22.02 5.44
CA ILE A 41 34.84 21.23 6.32
C ILE A 41 35.27 21.57 7.75
N MET A 42 34.53 22.47 8.40
CA MET A 42 34.57 22.55 9.86
C MET A 42 33.76 21.38 10.41
N SER A 43 34.49 20.46 11.03
CA SER A 43 33.93 19.41 11.87
C SER A 43 33.31 20.05 13.12
N SER A 44 32.03 20.39 13.07
CA SER A 44 31.21 20.53 14.27
C SER A 44 30.36 19.28 14.41
N GLY A 45 30.65 18.50 15.46
CA GLY A 45 29.79 17.40 15.88
C GLY A 45 28.46 17.95 16.34
N GLU A 46 27.46 17.88 15.47
CA GLU A 46 26.07 17.86 15.89
C GLU A 46 25.66 16.39 15.99
N GLU A 47 25.51 15.92 17.23
CA GLU A 47 24.79 14.69 17.54
C GLU A 47 23.43 14.73 16.83
N ARG A 48 23.16 13.71 16.02
CA ARG A 48 21.83 13.48 15.43
C ARG A 48 20.84 13.11 16.55
N ALA A 49 20.35 14.11 17.26
CA ALA A 49 19.24 14.00 18.20
C ALA A 49 17.85 14.08 17.51
N GLY A 50 17.78 13.87 16.19
CA GLY A 50 16.56 14.14 15.39
C GLY A 50 15.66 12.94 15.06
N ALA A 51 16.17 11.70 15.06
CA ALA A 51 15.39 10.53 14.57
C ALA A 51 14.64 9.76 15.68
N ASN A 52 15.00 9.98 16.95
CA ASN A 52 14.39 9.22 18.05
C ASN A 52 12.96 9.67 18.35
N GLY A 53 12.67 10.97 18.30
CA GLY A 53 11.36 11.53 18.67
C GLY A 53 10.27 11.40 17.60
N GLU A 54 10.61 11.40 16.31
CA GLU A 54 9.62 11.33 15.23
C GLU A 54 8.87 10.00 15.22
N GLY A 55 9.57 8.88 15.44
CA GLY A 55 8.96 7.55 15.43
C GLY A 55 8.03 7.30 16.62
N GLU A 56 8.35 7.83 17.80
CA GLU A 56 7.48 7.74 18.99
C GLU A 56 6.22 8.59 18.84
N GLY A 57 6.36 9.80 18.26
CA GLY A 57 5.22 10.66 17.95
C GLY A 57 4.25 10.02 16.96
N VAL A 58 4.76 9.36 15.91
CA VAL A 58 3.93 8.65 14.94
C VAL A 58 3.19 7.47 15.60
N LEU A 59 3.89 6.62 16.37
CA LEU A 59 3.22 5.50 17.04
C LEU A 59 2.14 5.99 18.02
N ALA A 60 2.44 7.01 18.84
CA ALA A 60 1.48 7.56 19.79
C ALA A 60 0.21 8.10 19.08
N ALA A 61 0.38 8.86 18.00
CA ALA A 61 -0.74 9.38 17.21
C ALA A 61 -1.60 8.26 16.59
N VAL A 62 -0.96 7.18 16.12
CA VAL A 62 -1.70 6.02 15.58
C VAL A 62 -2.39 5.23 16.69
N MET A 63 -1.78 5.10 17.87
CA MET A 63 -2.40 4.42 19.03
C MET A 63 -3.64 5.12 19.55
N GLU A 64 -3.69 6.46 19.49
CA GLU A 64 -4.90 7.21 19.81
C GLU A 64 -6.10 6.79 18.93
N GLN A 65 -5.84 6.35 17.70
CA GLN A 65 -6.87 5.86 16.77
C GLN A 65 -7.45 4.49 17.16
N LEU A 66 -6.71 3.70 17.96
CA LEU A 66 -7.15 2.40 18.49
C LEU A 66 -7.85 2.51 19.85
N ALA A 67 -8.09 3.73 20.34
CA ALA A 67 -8.73 3.97 21.63
C ALA A 67 -10.11 3.30 21.83
N PRO A 68 -10.93 3.00 20.80
CA PRO A 68 -12.19 2.29 21.00
C PRO A 68 -12.00 0.86 21.52
N GLU A 69 -12.75 0.48 22.56
CA GLU A 69 -12.71 -0.88 23.11
C GLU A 69 -13.16 -1.93 22.09
N GLY A 70 -14.18 -1.62 21.27
CA GLY A 70 -14.64 -2.50 20.21
C GLY A 70 -13.57 -2.79 19.15
N VAL A 71 -12.79 -1.77 18.76
CA VAL A 71 -11.67 -1.96 17.80
C VAL A 71 -10.64 -2.93 18.36
N ARG A 72 -10.29 -2.82 19.66
CA ARG A 72 -9.36 -3.75 20.30
C ARG A 72 -9.91 -5.17 20.38
N ALA A 73 -11.20 -5.33 20.68
CA ALA A 73 -11.85 -6.65 20.72
C ALA A 73 -11.85 -7.34 19.35
N LEU A 74 -12.09 -6.59 18.27
CA LEU A 74 -12.02 -7.11 16.90
C LEU A 74 -10.60 -7.56 16.54
N HIS A 75 -9.57 -6.78 16.88
CA HIS A 75 -8.17 -7.19 16.66
C HIS A 75 -7.78 -8.41 17.51
N ALA A 76 -8.30 -8.54 18.72
CA ALA A 76 -8.08 -9.76 19.52
C ALA A 76 -8.66 -11.02 18.83
N ARG A 77 -9.81 -10.90 18.15
CA ARG A 77 -10.37 -11.98 17.33
C ARG A 77 -9.52 -12.28 16.11
N VAL A 78 -9.06 -11.26 15.39
CA VAL A 78 -8.12 -11.41 14.26
C VAL A 78 -6.90 -12.23 14.71
N GLU A 79 -6.30 -11.89 15.85
CA GLU A 79 -5.11 -12.57 16.34
C GLU A 79 -5.35 -14.02 16.74
N ALA A 80 -6.56 -14.35 17.20
CA ALA A 80 -6.93 -15.69 17.64
C ALA A 80 -7.39 -16.60 16.48
N GLU A 81 -8.06 -16.03 15.48
CA GLU A 81 -8.79 -16.77 14.44
C GLU A 81 -8.03 -16.82 13.11
N TRP A 82 -7.28 -15.77 12.75
CA TRP A 82 -6.67 -15.67 11.43
C TRP A 82 -5.33 -16.40 11.32
N ASP A 83 -5.15 -17.09 10.21
CA ASP A 83 -3.87 -17.67 9.84
C ASP A 83 -2.81 -16.59 9.50
N PRO A 84 -1.51 -16.97 9.35
CA PRO A 84 -0.46 -16.00 9.02
C PRO A 84 -0.66 -15.25 7.69
N VAL A 85 -1.36 -15.84 6.71
CA VAL A 85 -1.61 -15.19 5.41
C VAL A 85 -2.62 -14.07 5.60
N LEU A 86 -3.74 -14.31 6.28
CA LEU A 86 -4.73 -13.28 6.60
C LEU A 86 -4.14 -12.18 7.50
N GLN A 87 -3.34 -12.54 8.50
CA GLN A 87 -2.65 -11.55 9.35
C GLN A 87 -1.66 -10.66 8.58
N SER A 88 -1.16 -11.09 7.42
CA SER A 88 -0.28 -10.25 6.58
C SER A 88 -0.97 -8.97 6.08
N ALA A 89 -2.31 -8.96 6.02
CA ALA A 89 -3.08 -7.77 5.67
C ALA A 89 -2.93 -6.67 6.75
N CYS A 90 -3.03 -7.04 8.04
CA CYS A 90 -2.82 -6.14 9.17
C CYS A 90 -1.36 -5.66 9.26
N GLN A 91 -0.39 -6.54 8.98
CA GLN A 91 1.03 -6.16 8.90
C GLN A 91 1.28 -5.12 7.79
N THR A 92 0.67 -5.30 6.62
CA THR A 92 0.78 -4.35 5.51
C THR A 92 0.15 -3.00 5.89
N ALA A 93 -0.99 -2.99 6.59
CA ALA A 93 -1.59 -1.78 7.14
C ALA A 93 -0.67 -1.11 8.19
N ALA A 94 -0.03 -1.87 9.07
CA ALA A 94 0.89 -1.33 10.07
C ALA A 94 2.05 -0.57 9.42
N VAL A 95 2.58 -1.09 8.31
CA VAL A 95 3.61 -0.39 7.53
C VAL A 95 3.08 0.93 7.00
N ARG A 96 1.89 0.94 6.38
CA ARG A 96 1.30 2.19 5.86
C ARG A 96 1.07 3.23 6.96
N ALA A 97 0.68 2.80 8.16
CA ALA A 97 0.47 3.70 9.29
C ALA A 97 1.80 4.27 9.83
N LEU A 98 2.84 3.45 9.98
CA LEU A 98 4.13 3.89 10.52
C LEU A 98 4.99 4.64 9.49
N TRP A 99 4.69 4.51 8.20
CA TRP A 99 5.26 5.31 7.12
C TRP A 99 4.40 6.55 6.77
N ALA A 100 3.66 7.10 7.73
CA ALA A 100 2.72 8.22 7.52
C ALA A 100 3.32 9.48 6.87
N SER A 101 4.64 9.70 7.00
CA SER A 101 5.34 10.81 6.32
C SER A 101 5.39 10.65 4.79
N ALA A 102 5.31 9.42 4.28
CA ALA A 102 5.30 9.10 2.86
C ALA A 102 3.91 8.64 2.39
N VAL A 103 3.28 7.72 3.14
CA VAL A 103 2.00 7.11 2.81
C VAL A 103 0.89 7.76 3.62
N ARG A 104 0.01 8.51 2.96
CA ARG A 104 -1.19 9.05 3.60
C ARG A 104 -2.33 8.05 3.54
N ASP A 105 -2.49 7.29 4.63
CA ASP A 105 -3.60 6.35 4.83
C ASP A 105 -4.21 6.54 6.24
N PRO A 106 -5.31 7.31 6.36
CA PRO A 106 -5.91 7.61 7.66
C PRO A 106 -6.58 6.38 8.32
N ALA A 107 -6.86 5.32 7.56
CA ALA A 107 -7.45 4.09 8.10
C ALA A 107 -6.38 3.04 8.45
N ALA A 108 -5.13 3.21 8.00
CA ALA A 108 -4.08 2.20 8.18
C ALA A 108 -3.85 1.86 9.67
N GLY A 109 -3.90 2.85 10.56
CA GLY A 109 -3.73 2.65 11.99
C GLY A 109 -4.76 1.70 12.58
N VAL A 110 -6.04 2.04 12.37
CA VAL A 110 -7.14 1.22 12.90
C VAL A 110 -7.21 -0.15 12.25
N LEU A 111 -6.88 -0.27 10.97
CA LEU A 111 -6.86 -1.55 10.26
C LEU A 111 -5.65 -2.44 10.63
N ALA A 112 -4.57 -1.85 11.14
CA ALA A 112 -3.36 -2.58 11.52
C ALA A 112 -3.48 -3.27 12.88
N GLY A 113 -4.14 -2.62 13.84
CA GLY A 113 -4.21 -3.13 15.21
C GLY A 113 -2.92 -2.96 16.01
N GLU A 114 -3.06 -3.00 17.33
CA GLU A 114 -1.99 -2.64 18.27
C GLU A 114 -0.77 -3.56 18.16
N ARG A 115 -1.00 -4.87 18.09
CA ARG A 115 0.07 -5.87 17.99
C ARG A 115 0.98 -5.62 16.80
N HIS A 116 0.41 -5.41 15.62
CA HIS A 116 1.21 -5.26 14.40
C HIS A 116 1.93 -3.92 14.36
N LEU A 117 1.32 -2.86 14.91
CA LEU A 117 1.95 -1.54 15.03
C LEU A 117 3.12 -1.58 16.01
N ARG A 118 2.94 -2.13 17.20
CA ARG A 118 4.02 -2.29 18.18
C ARG A 118 5.13 -3.18 17.65
N GLY A 119 4.78 -4.33 17.08
CA GLY A 119 5.75 -5.27 16.53
C GLY A 119 6.62 -4.67 15.42
N LEU A 120 6.01 -3.91 14.51
CA LEU A 120 6.77 -3.23 13.46
C LEU A 120 7.61 -2.07 14.03
N HIS A 121 7.07 -1.26 14.93
CA HIS A 121 7.80 -0.16 15.56
C HIS A 121 9.04 -0.66 16.32
N GLU A 122 8.88 -1.71 17.14
CA GLU A 122 9.98 -2.34 17.86
C GLU A 122 11.06 -2.89 16.91
N LYS A 123 10.64 -3.51 15.80
CA LYS A 123 11.56 -3.97 14.76
C LYS A 123 12.34 -2.80 14.16
N MET A 124 11.65 -1.72 13.74
CA MET A 124 12.28 -0.52 13.18
C MET A 124 13.34 0.05 14.13
N ARG A 125 13.02 0.16 15.42
CA ARG A 125 13.95 0.64 16.46
C ARG A 125 15.14 -0.29 16.66
N ARG A 126 14.91 -1.61 16.66
CA ARG A 126 15.97 -2.61 16.78
C ARG A 126 16.95 -2.53 15.61
N ASP A 127 16.42 -2.48 14.39
CA ASP A 127 17.21 -2.46 13.15
C ASP A 127 17.99 -1.15 13.03
N GLU A 128 17.41 -0.02 13.44
CA GLU A 128 18.10 1.27 13.50
C GLU A 128 19.26 1.26 14.51
N ARG A 129 19.04 0.76 15.72
CA ARG A 129 20.10 0.62 16.75
C ARG A 129 21.22 -0.32 16.29
N ALA A 130 20.88 -1.34 15.50
CA ALA A 130 21.84 -2.27 14.92
C ALA A 130 22.57 -1.70 13.68
N GLY A 131 22.21 -0.51 13.20
CA GLY A 131 22.76 0.05 11.96
C GLY A 131 22.44 -0.81 10.73
N ALA A 132 21.28 -1.47 10.72
CA ALA A 132 20.86 -2.34 9.62
C ALA A 132 20.80 -1.55 8.30
N ARG A 133 21.21 -2.20 7.21
CA ARG A 133 21.14 -1.60 5.87
C ARG A 133 19.71 -1.54 5.33
N GLU A 134 18.86 -2.47 5.76
CA GLU A 134 17.49 -2.59 5.32
C GLU A 134 16.58 -1.77 6.24
N VAL A 135 15.65 -1.02 5.64
CA VAL A 135 14.66 -0.22 6.38
C VAL A 135 13.33 -1.00 6.39
N PRO A 136 12.83 -1.44 7.55
CA PRO A 136 11.60 -2.21 7.61
C PRO A 136 10.40 -1.49 6.98
N GLY A 137 9.66 -2.21 6.15
CA GLY A 137 8.44 -1.70 5.52
C GLY A 137 8.65 -0.82 4.28
N VAL A 138 9.88 -0.43 3.93
CA VAL A 138 10.13 0.46 2.78
C VAL A 138 9.54 -0.07 1.48
N MET A 139 9.63 -1.38 1.23
CA MET A 139 9.06 -2.01 0.04
C MET A 139 7.54 -1.83 -0.03
N ILE A 140 6.83 -2.02 1.10
CA ILE A 140 5.37 -1.88 1.18
C ILE A 140 4.95 -0.42 1.01
N ALA A 141 5.70 0.52 1.60
CA ALA A 141 5.44 1.95 1.43
C ALA A 141 5.60 2.38 -0.04
N VAL A 142 6.72 2.00 -0.67
CA VAL A 142 6.96 2.27 -2.09
C VAL A 142 5.91 1.58 -2.98
N ARG A 143 5.55 0.33 -2.67
CA ARG A 143 4.50 -0.41 -3.39
C ARG A 143 3.16 0.32 -3.31
N THR A 144 2.78 0.78 -2.13
CA THR A 144 1.54 1.55 -1.94
C THR A 144 1.53 2.80 -2.81
N LEU A 145 2.60 3.60 -2.75
CA LEU A 145 2.74 4.83 -3.55
C LEU A 145 2.72 4.56 -5.05
N TRP A 146 3.36 3.47 -5.49
CA TRP A 146 3.38 3.09 -6.88
C TRP A 146 1.97 2.74 -7.38
N PHE A 147 1.24 1.89 -6.66
CA PHE A 147 -0.13 1.53 -7.02
C PHE A 147 -1.08 2.74 -6.99
N ASP A 148 -0.96 3.60 -5.98
CA ASP A 148 -1.76 4.83 -5.89
C ASP A 148 -1.57 5.71 -7.13
N ALA A 149 -0.30 5.95 -7.50
CA ALA A 149 0.02 6.74 -8.68
C ALA A 149 -0.46 6.08 -9.99
N ARG A 150 -0.47 4.74 -10.07
CA ARG A 150 -0.98 4.01 -11.25
C ARG A 150 -2.49 4.04 -11.36
N ILE A 151 -3.20 3.92 -10.24
CA ILE A 151 -4.65 4.07 -10.19
C ILE A 151 -5.02 5.51 -10.60
N GLU A 152 -4.37 6.53 -10.03
CA GLU A 152 -4.62 7.92 -10.38
C GLU A 152 -4.39 8.20 -11.88
N ALA A 153 -3.26 7.75 -12.43
CA ALA A 153 -2.96 7.91 -13.84
C ALA A 153 -3.96 7.18 -14.76
N ALA A 154 -4.41 5.98 -14.38
CA ALA A 154 -5.40 5.22 -15.13
C ALA A 154 -6.80 5.85 -15.05
N VAL A 155 -7.21 6.37 -13.89
CA VAL A 155 -8.48 7.09 -13.76
C VAL A 155 -8.49 8.35 -14.62
N ALA A 156 -7.38 9.09 -14.62
CA ALA A 156 -7.22 10.29 -15.45
C ALA A 156 -7.32 9.98 -16.95
N SER A 157 -6.76 8.86 -17.42
CA SER A 157 -6.81 8.47 -18.83
C SER A 157 -8.16 7.92 -19.26
N LEU A 158 -8.93 7.30 -18.35
CA LEU A 158 -10.22 6.66 -18.64
C LEU A 158 -11.43 7.61 -18.47
N GLY A 159 -11.25 8.82 -17.93
CA GLY A 159 -12.31 9.83 -17.82
C GLY A 159 -13.22 9.69 -16.59
N GLY A 160 -12.71 9.19 -15.47
CA GLY A 160 -13.37 9.27 -14.15
C GLY A 160 -14.46 8.24 -13.85
N ALA A 161 -15.22 7.74 -14.83
CA ALA A 161 -16.33 6.80 -14.60
C ALA A 161 -15.92 5.30 -14.61
N ALA A 162 -14.65 4.99 -14.33
CA ALA A 162 -14.12 3.63 -14.36
C ALA A 162 -14.58 2.79 -13.16
N GLN A 163 -14.48 1.48 -13.30
CA GLN A 163 -14.55 0.54 -12.19
C GLN A 163 -13.14 0.26 -11.69
N VAL A 164 -12.94 0.10 -10.38
CA VAL A 164 -11.68 -0.32 -9.79
C VAL A 164 -11.93 -1.62 -9.03
N VAL A 165 -11.24 -2.69 -9.39
CA VAL A 165 -11.37 -3.99 -8.73
C VAL A 165 -10.08 -4.30 -7.99
N LEU A 166 -10.18 -4.39 -6.66
CA LEU A 166 -9.10 -4.75 -5.75
C LEU A 166 -9.22 -6.25 -5.45
N LEU A 167 -8.36 -7.07 -6.07
CA LEU A 167 -8.33 -8.52 -5.87
C LEU A 167 -7.42 -8.86 -4.68
N GLY A 168 -7.96 -9.60 -3.71
CA GLY A 168 -7.36 -9.78 -2.39
C GLY A 168 -7.18 -8.44 -1.71
N ALA A 169 -8.29 -7.71 -1.56
CA ALA A 169 -8.31 -6.34 -1.06
C ALA A 169 -7.65 -6.19 0.32
N GLY A 170 -7.70 -7.21 1.17
CA GLY A 170 -7.12 -7.17 2.52
C GLY A 170 -7.55 -5.91 3.28
N MET A 171 -6.60 -5.32 3.99
CA MET A 171 -6.77 -4.04 4.68
C MET A 171 -6.54 -2.80 3.78
N ASP A 172 -6.80 -2.87 2.47
CA ASP A 172 -6.70 -1.70 1.59
C ASP A 172 -7.77 -0.63 1.95
N ALA A 173 -7.40 0.64 2.03
CA ALA A 173 -8.31 1.73 2.34
C ALA A 173 -8.41 2.79 1.21
N ARG A 174 -7.99 2.47 -0.02
CA ARG A 174 -7.98 3.41 -1.16
C ARG A 174 -9.32 4.08 -1.41
N ALA A 175 -10.42 3.34 -1.28
CA ALA A 175 -11.77 3.89 -1.43
C ALA A 175 -12.09 5.03 -0.43
N TYR A 176 -11.40 5.08 0.71
CA TYR A 176 -11.56 6.09 1.76
C TYR A 176 -10.52 7.23 1.70
N ARG A 177 -9.49 7.14 0.83
CA ARG A 177 -8.37 8.09 0.84
C ARG A 177 -7.95 8.64 -0.52
N LEU A 178 -8.29 7.98 -1.63
CA LEU A 178 -7.93 8.44 -2.98
C LEU A 178 -9.04 9.30 -3.59
N GLY A 179 -8.85 10.61 -3.58
CA GLY A 179 -9.81 11.56 -4.16
C GLY A 179 -10.01 11.43 -5.68
N CYS A 180 -9.08 10.80 -6.41
CA CYS A 180 -9.25 10.49 -7.83
C CYS A 180 -10.41 9.50 -8.07
N LEU A 181 -10.81 8.72 -7.06
CA LEU A 181 -11.87 7.70 -7.18
C LEU A 181 -13.29 8.27 -7.07
N LYS A 182 -13.48 9.58 -6.92
CA LYS A 182 -14.80 10.22 -6.70
C LYS A 182 -15.89 9.86 -7.71
N GLU A 183 -15.52 9.53 -8.94
CA GLU A 183 -16.46 9.10 -9.99
C GLU A 183 -16.40 7.57 -10.26
N CYS A 184 -15.50 6.86 -9.58
CA CYS A 184 -15.21 5.45 -9.78
C CYS A 184 -16.01 4.56 -8.81
N ALA A 185 -16.53 3.45 -9.33
CA ALA A 185 -17.08 2.38 -8.51
C ALA A 185 -15.94 1.44 -8.09
N VAL A 186 -15.73 1.24 -6.79
CA VAL A 186 -14.70 0.35 -6.24
C VAL A 186 -15.33 -0.97 -5.80
N PHE A 187 -14.71 -2.08 -6.19
CA PHE A 187 -15.05 -3.43 -5.77
C PHE A 187 -13.87 -4.00 -4.97
N GLU A 188 -14.12 -4.39 -3.73
CA GLU A 188 -13.17 -5.14 -2.90
C GLU A 188 -13.54 -6.60 -2.93
N LEU A 189 -12.65 -7.44 -3.46
CA LEU A 189 -12.89 -8.87 -3.62
C LEU A 189 -11.88 -9.64 -2.78
N ASP A 190 -12.38 -10.39 -1.81
CA ASP A 190 -11.59 -11.15 -0.83
C ASP A 190 -12.49 -12.18 -0.10
N PHE A 191 -11.94 -12.91 0.85
CA PHE A 191 -12.67 -13.82 1.72
C PHE A 191 -13.75 -13.10 2.53
N ALA A 192 -14.90 -13.75 2.72
CA ALA A 192 -16.05 -13.19 3.43
C ALA A 192 -15.68 -12.68 4.83
N ASP A 193 -15.04 -13.53 5.63
CA ASP A 193 -14.63 -13.22 7.01
C ASP A 193 -13.65 -12.03 7.07
N LEU A 194 -12.76 -11.90 6.07
CA LEU A 194 -11.84 -10.76 5.98
C LEU A 194 -12.59 -9.45 5.71
N LEU A 195 -13.52 -9.48 4.75
CA LEU A 195 -14.30 -8.30 4.36
C LEU A 195 -15.24 -7.85 5.47
N GLU A 196 -15.85 -8.78 6.20
CA GLU A 196 -16.69 -8.53 7.37
C GLU A 196 -15.86 -7.89 8.48
N MET A 197 -14.75 -8.52 8.89
CA MET A 197 -13.87 -8.01 9.93
C MET A 197 -13.37 -6.59 9.63
N LYS A 198 -12.94 -6.33 8.39
CA LYS A 198 -12.53 -4.99 7.97
C LYS A 198 -13.69 -3.99 8.07
N SER A 199 -14.90 -4.39 7.68
CA SER A 199 -16.08 -3.54 7.80
C SER A 199 -16.37 -3.18 9.26
N ASP A 200 -16.31 -4.17 10.15
CA ASP A 200 -16.56 -3.98 11.57
C ASP A 200 -15.53 -3.07 12.22
N ILE A 201 -14.24 -3.26 11.91
CA ILE A 201 -13.15 -2.41 12.42
C ILE A 201 -13.36 -0.95 12.00
N LEU A 202 -13.68 -0.71 10.73
CA LEU A 202 -13.92 0.64 10.21
C LEU A 202 -15.19 1.25 10.83
N HIS A 203 -16.27 0.47 10.95
CA HIS A 203 -17.53 0.92 11.53
C HIS A 203 -17.37 1.33 13.00
N GLU A 204 -16.71 0.48 13.79
CA GLU A 204 -16.46 0.72 15.20
C GLU A 204 -15.57 1.96 15.42
N SER A 205 -14.54 2.11 14.58
CA SER A 205 -13.67 3.29 14.60
C SER A 205 -14.43 4.59 14.29
N MET A 206 -15.31 4.58 13.29
CA MET A 206 -16.11 5.75 12.91
C MET A 206 -17.20 6.11 13.93
N SER A 207 -17.69 5.13 14.69
CA SER A 207 -18.78 5.32 15.66
C SER A 207 -18.30 5.94 16.98
N SER A 208 -17.00 5.91 17.26
CA SER A 208 -16.45 6.20 18.59
C SER A 208 -16.23 7.68 18.94
N GLY A 209 -16.78 8.62 18.16
CA GLY A 209 -16.90 10.06 18.51
C GLY A 209 -15.59 10.88 18.58
N ASN A 210 -14.45 10.24 18.80
CA ASN A 210 -13.14 10.87 19.04
C ASN A 210 -12.18 10.78 17.84
N HIS A 211 -12.63 10.27 16.69
CA HIS A 211 -11.73 9.80 15.63
C HIS A 211 -11.94 10.51 14.30
N GLN A 212 -10.85 10.58 13.53
CA GLN A 212 -10.80 11.20 12.21
C GLN A 212 -11.88 10.58 11.32
N LYS A 213 -12.87 11.40 10.92
CA LYS A 213 -14.03 10.94 10.15
C LYS A 213 -13.58 10.41 8.79
N LEU A 214 -13.43 9.10 8.68
CA LEU A 214 -13.20 8.44 7.40
C LEU A 214 -14.39 8.74 6.50
N THR A 215 -14.12 9.43 5.41
CA THR A 215 -15.14 9.79 4.43
C THR A 215 -14.88 8.96 3.18
N MET A 216 -15.93 8.34 2.64
CA MET A 216 -15.83 7.62 1.37
C MET A 216 -15.39 8.61 0.28
N MET A 217 -14.24 8.36 -0.32
CA MET A 217 -13.73 9.16 -1.44
C MET A 217 -14.22 8.61 -2.77
N ALA A 218 -14.42 7.30 -2.87
CA ALA A 218 -14.96 6.65 -4.05
C ALA A 218 -16.45 6.95 -4.26
N LYS A 219 -16.94 6.85 -5.51
CA LYS A 219 -18.37 6.97 -5.80
C LYS A 219 -19.20 5.91 -5.08
N SER A 220 -18.68 4.69 -5.05
CA SER A 220 -19.26 3.56 -4.33
C SER A 220 -18.17 2.58 -3.94
N LEU A 221 -18.40 1.84 -2.86
CA LEU A 221 -17.58 0.72 -2.43
C LEU A 221 -18.49 -0.50 -2.27
N THR A 222 -18.22 -1.55 -3.04
CA THR A 222 -18.93 -2.82 -2.96
C THR A 222 -17.97 -3.92 -2.53
N ARG A 223 -18.32 -4.62 -1.46
CA ARG A 223 -17.55 -5.79 -0.99
C ARG A 223 -18.12 -7.05 -1.65
N VAL A 224 -17.22 -7.86 -2.21
CA VAL A 224 -17.54 -9.03 -3.02
C VAL A 224 -16.90 -10.24 -2.34
N PRO A 225 -17.65 -11.01 -1.52
CA PRO A 225 -17.13 -12.20 -0.85
C PRO A 225 -16.88 -13.31 -1.87
N ALA A 226 -15.62 -13.48 -2.27
CA ALA A 226 -15.22 -14.47 -3.26
C ALA A 226 -13.72 -14.82 -3.13
N ASP A 227 -13.40 -16.09 -3.30
CA ASP A 227 -12.03 -16.56 -3.49
C ASP A 227 -11.69 -16.51 -4.99
N ILE A 228 -10.61 -15.81 -5.37
CA ILE A 228 -10.19 -15.68 -6.77
C ILE A 228 -9.70 -17.00 -7.39
N ARG A 229 -9.50 -18.04 -6.58
CA ARG A 229 -9.18 -19.41 -7.03
C ARG A 229 -10.42 -20.19 -7.46
N ASP A 230 -11.62 -19.76 -7.03
CA ASP A 230 -12.87 -20.43 -7.39
C ASP A 230 -13.24 -20.17 -8.85
N VAL A 231 -13.90 -21.12 -9.51
CA VAL A 231 -14.33 -20.94 -10.92
C VAL A 231 -15.41 -19.87 -11.10
N ASP A 232 -16.11 -19.49 -10.03
CA ASP A 232 -17.31 -18.64 -10.07
C ASP A 232 -17.09 -17.21 -9.55
N TRP A 233 -15.87 -16.82 -9.17
CA TRP A 233 -15.59 -15.50 -8.59
C TRP A 233 -16.02 -14.34 -9.49
N MET A 234 -15.88 -14.50 -10.82
CA MET A 234 -16.28 -13.48 -11.79
C MET A 234 -17.81 -13.33 -11.84
N THR A 235 -18.55 -14.43 -11.71
CA THR A 235 -20.01 -14.42 -11.63
C THR A 235 -20.48 -13.73 -10.35
N LYS A 236 -19.80 -13.99 -9.22
CA LYS A 236 -20.05 -13.28 -7.94
C LYS A 236 -19.77 -11.79 -8.07
N LEU A 237 -18.69 -11.40 -8.74
CA LEU A 237 -18.38 -9.99 -9.00
C LEU A 237 -19.47 -9.31 -9.86
N GLN A 238 -19.94 -9.96 -10.93
CA GLN A 238 -21.03 -9.47 -11.77
C GLN A 238 -22.36 -9.34 -11.00
N SER A 239 -22.70 -10.31 -10.13
CA SER A 239 -23.93 -10.24 -9.32
C SER A 239 -23.90 -9.10 -8.30
N CYS A 240 -22.70 -8.64 -7.90
CA CYS A 240 -22.51 -7.44 -7.08
C CYS A 240 -22.51 -6.12 -7.86
N GLY A 241 -22.83 -6.13 -9.16
CA GLY A 241 -23.01 -4.93 -9.97
C GLY A 241 -21.80 -4.50 -10.80
N TYR A 242 -20.76 -5.33 -10.90
CA TYR A 242 -19.70 -5.13 -11.88
C TYR A 242 -20.23 -5.33 -13.31
N VAL A 243 -19.84 -4.43 -14.21
CA VAL A 243 -20.25 -4.44 -15.63
C VAL A 243 -19.02 -4.66 -16.52
N SER A 244 -18.97 -5.76 -17.26
CA SER A 244 -17.80 -6.16 -18.08
C SER A 244 -17.47 -5.19 -19.22
N GLU A 245 -18.46 -4.44 -19.69
CA GLU A 245 -18.35 -3.52 -20.82
C GLU A 245 -17.78 -2.15 -20.41
N ARG A 246 -17.66 -1.88 -19.10
CA ARG A 246 -17.12 -0.63 -18.57
C ARG A 246 -15.60 -0.73 -18.38
N ASN A 247 -14.92 0.37 -18.63
CA ASN A 247 -13.49 0.52 -18.35
C ASN A 247 -13.19 0.13 -16.90
N THR A 248 -12.26 -0.81 -16.72
CA THR A 248 -11.93 -1.39 -15.41
C THR A 248 -10.43 -1.33 -15.16
N ILE A 249 -10.06 -0.82 -13.99
CA ILE A 249 -8.71 -0.84 -13.44
C ILE A 249 -8.63 -2.05 -12.49
N TRP A 250 -7.82 -3.03 -12.84
CA TRP A 250 -7.59 -4.22 -12.02
C TRP A 250 -6.34 -4.03 -11.17
N VAL A 251 -6.47 -4.27 -9.86
CA VAL A 251 -5.38 -4.13 -8.90
C VAL A 251 -5.16 -5.49 -8.23
N LEU A 252 -3.97 -6.04 -8.45
CA LEU A 252 -3.49 -7.27 -7.84
C LEU A 252 -2.25 -6.92 -7.01
N GLU A 253 -2.46 -6.32 -5.84
CA GLU A 253 -1.37 -5.90 -4.97
C GLU A 253 -1.07 -6.99 -3.94
N GLY A 254 0.16 -7.53 -3.96
CA GLY A 254 0.62 -8.45 -2.91
C GLY A 254 0.06 -9.87 -2.99
N ILE A 255 -0.90 -10.16 -3.87
CA ILE A 255 -1.56 -11.48 -3.93
C ILE A 255 -0.84 -12.54 -4.75
N LEU A 256 -0.03 -12.15 -5.76
CA LEU A 256 0.54 -13.08 -6.74
C LEU A 256 1.51 -14.13 -6.13
N TYR A 257 2.02 -13.88 -4.93
CA TYR A 257 2.91 -14.81 -4.23
C TYR A 257 2.16 -15.90 -3.46
N TYR A 258 0.83 -15.81 -3.37
CA TYR A 258 -0.04 -16.71 -2.60
C TYR A 258 -0.98 -17.57 -3.48
N LEU A 259 -0.83 -17.48 -4.80
CA LEU A 259 -1.63 -18.19 -5.80
C LEU A 259 -0.92 -19.40 -6.37
#